data_AF-A0A7W3VLC4-F1
#
_entry.id   AF-A0A7W3VLC4-F1
#
_cell.length_a   1.000
_cell.length_b   1.000
_cell.length_c   1.000
_cell.angle_alpha   90.00
_cell.angle_beta   90.00
_cell.angle_gamma   90.00
#
_symmetry.space_group_name_H-M   'P 1'
#
loop_
_entity.id
_entity.type
_entity.pdbx_description
1 polymer ?
#
loop_
_entity_poly.entity_id
_entity_poly.type
_entity_poly.pdbx_seq_one_letter_code
_entity_poly.pdbx_strand_id
1 'polypeptide(L)'
;MKKIYICAVFGLLFASCSTDDGQTEPLKYTNEVHAVTPTNWLSVMTSVESAVENQSSYTDLKEMIAHVESNALATAGFVAMLDASYKTPKAFEVKNVMHTDQAKLIGGLNYSATAKTYLNELIVDKKAWAVSPEANPLLSAKEVKLLQFVKDINDPDDEWNRLRPLAFAYGYQTSDATAIVYAVLAGEYKKVK
;
A
#
# COMPACT_ATOMS: atom_id res chain seq x y z
N MET A 1 0.54 21.19 -71.45
CA MET A 1 0.05 22.50 -71.94
C MET A 1 -0.40 23.29 -70.72
N LYS A 2 0.40 24.27 -70.22
CA LYS A 2 0.14 25.74 -70.27
C LYS A 2 -1.34 26.08 -70.02
N LYS A 3 -1.76 26.87 -69.03
CA LYS A 3 -1.33 28.24 -68.69
C LYS A 3 -1.70 28.61 -67.24
N ILE A 4 -0.89 29.49 -66.66
CA ILE A 4 -1.14 30.32 -65.46
C ILE A 4 -2.09 31.46 -65.83
N TYR A 5 -2.97 31.90 -64.92
CA TYR A 5 -3.36 33.32 -64.82
C TYR A 5 -3.54 33.76 -63.36
N ILE A 6 -2.93 34.91 -63.08
CA ILE A 6 -2.92 35.74 -61.88
C ILE A 6 -4.08 36.75 -61.96
N CYS A 7 -4.66 37.12 -60.81
CA CYS A 7 -5.16 38.47 -60.41
C CYS A 7 -6.03 38.28 -59.15
N ALA A 8 -5.59 38.59 -57.93
CA ALA A 8 -5.33 39.91 -57.31
C ALA A 8 -6.61 40.72 -56.97
N VAL A 9 -6.54 41.34 -55.78
CA VAL A 9 -7.39 42.39 -55.19
C VAL A 9 -8.55 41.90 -54.31
N PHE A 10 -8.33 41.79 -52.99
CA PHE A 10 -8.53 42.83 -51.96
C PHE A 10 -9.96 43.37 -51.89
N GLY A 11 -10.68 42.93 -50.85
CA GLY A 11 -12.02 43.38 -50.49
C GLY A 11 -12.27 43.06 -49.03
N LEU A 12 -11.56 43.78 -48.17
CA LEU A 12 -11.76 43.88 -46.74
C LEU A 12 -13.18 44.46 -46.50
N LEU A 13 -14.04 43.75 -45.75
CA LEU A 13 -14.63 44.22 -44.47
C LEU A 13 -16.07 43.79 -44.13
N PHE A 14 -16.19 43.45 -42.85
CA PHE A 14 -17.33 43.54 -41.91
C PHE A 14 -18.54 42.60 -42.04
N ALA A 15 -18.47 41.55 -41.23
CA ALA A 15 -19.44 41.14 -40.23
C ALA A 15 -20.91 41.63 -40.39
N SER A 16 -21.81 40.67 -40.60
CA SER A 16 -23.03 40.58 -39.80
C SER A 16 -23.53 39.14 -39.76
N CYS A 17 -23.72 38.67 -38.53
CA CYS A 17 -24.42 37.49 -38.05
C CYS A 17 -25.41 36.84 -39.03
N SER A 18 -25.34 35.50 -39.18
CA SER A 18 -26.18 34.61 -38.38
C SER A 18 -25.94 33.15 -38.77
N THR A 19 -25.55 32.35 -37.76
CA THR A 19 -25.88 30.92 -37.56
C THR A 19 -25.72 29.97 -38.75
N ASP A 20 -24.60 29.25 -38.81
CA ASP A 20 -24.66 27.78 -38.98
C ASP A 20 -23.32 27.10 -38.62
N ASP A 21 -23.44 25.99 -37.92
CA ASP A 21 -22.54 24.83 -37.79
C ASP A 21 -21.01 25.04 -37.80
N GLY A 22 -20.50 25.48 -36.64
CA GLY A 22 -19.15 25.11 -36.22
C GLY A 22 -19.13 23.67 -35.73
N GLN A 23 -18.57 22.75 -36.53
CA GLN A 23 -18.09 21.47 -36.01
C GLN A 23 -17.00 21.75 -34.98
N THR A 24 -17.37 21.72 -33.71
CA THR A 24 -16.43 21.49 -32.62
C THR A 24 -16.02 20.02 -32.70
N GLU A 25 -14.81 19.74 -33.19
CA GLU A 25 -14.18 18.46 -32.90
C GLU A 25 -14.19 18.30 -31.37
N PRO A 26 -14.78 17.23 -30.82
CA PRO A 26 -14.70 17.01 -29.39
C PRO A 26 -13.22 16.79 -29.05
N LEU A 27 -12.68 17.68 -28.22
CA LEU A 27 -11.42 17.45 -27.53
C LEU A 27 -11.50 16.08 -26.86
N LYS A 28 -10.89 15.08 -27.48
CA LYS A 28 -10.63 13.80 -26.83
C LYS A 28 -9.64 14.10 -25.71
N TYR A 29 -10.17 14.32 -24.52
CA TYR A 29 -9.43 14.05 -23.30
C TYR A 29 -9.16 12.55 -23.30
N THR A 30 -8.05 12.14 -23.92
CA THR A 30 -7.39 10.91 -23.50
C THR A 30 -6.91 11.18 -22.09
N ASN A 31 -7.77 10.86 -21.12
CA ASN A 31 -7.29 10.46 -19.82
C ASN A 31 -6.43 9.24 -20.09
N GLU A 32 -5.14 9.45 -20.34
CA GLU A 32 -4.15 8.44 -20.05
C GLU A 32 -4.23 8.25 -18.54
N VAL A 33 -5.16 7.39 -18.14
CA VAL A 33 -5.06 6.69 -16.88
C VAL A 33 -3.78 5.90 -17.05
N HIS A 34 -2.67 6.47 -16.61
CA HIS A 34 -1.54 5.65 -16.21
C HIS A 34 -2.12 4.71 -15.16
N ALA A 35 -2.46 3.50 -15.60
CA ALA A 35 -2.69 2.41 -14.70
C ALA A 35 -1.39 2.30 -13.93
N VAL A 36 -1.37 2.88 -12.73
CA VAL A 36 -0.37 2.55 -11.73
C VAL A 36 -0.59 1.06 -11.55
N THR A 37 0.27 0.24 -12.14
CA THR A 37 0.28 -1.19 -11.90
C THR A 37 0.24 -1.32 -10.38
N PRO A 38 -0.82 -1.91 -9.78
CA PRO A 38 -0.90 -1.99 -8.34
C PRO A 38 0.39 -2.68 -7.90
N THR A 39 1.23 -1.98 -7.14
CA THR A 39 2.38 -2.63 -6.52
C THR A 39 1.78 -3.72 -5.66
N ASN A 40 1.96 -4.96 -6.08
CA ASN A 40 1.41 -6.11 -5.40
C ASN A 40 2.22 -6.25 -4.11
N TRP A 41 1.81 -5.51 -3.07
CA TRP A 41 2.47 -5.44 -1.77
C TRP A 41 2.71 -6.83 -1.20
N LEU A 42 1.84 -7.81 -1.49
CA LEU A 42 2.00 -9.20 -1.11
C LEU A 42 3.19 -9.81 -1.84
N SER A 43 3.29 -9.62 -3.17
CA SER A 43 4.48 -10.03 -3.94
C SER A 43 5.76 -9.34 -3.47
N VAL A 44 5.69 -8.05 -3.09
CA VAL A 44 6.86 -7.35 -2.51
C VAL A 44 7.24 -7.98 -1.18
N MET A 45 6.29 -8.17 -0.26
CA MET A 45 6.53 -8.80 1.03
C MET A 45 7.11 -10.20 0.87
N THR A 46 6.52 -11.05 0.02
CA THR A 46 7.06 -12.38 -0.29
C THR A 46 8.47 -12.32 -0.85
N SER A 47 8.79 -11.34 -1.70
CA SER A 47 10.16 -11.17 -2.22
C SER A 47 11.15 -10.83 -1.11
N VAL A 48 10.78 -9.96 -0.17
CA VAL A 48 11.60 -9.64 1.00
C VAL A 48 11.75 -10.86 1.92
N GLU A 49 10.67 -11.61 2.14
CA GLU A 49 10.69 -12.85 2.95
C GLU A 49 11.65 -13.89 2.35
N SER A 50 11.54 -14.16 1.05
CA SER A 50 12.45 -15.11 0.37
C SER A 50 13.91 -14.67 0.43
N ALA A 51 14.19 -13.36 0.46
CA ALA A 51 15.55 -12.84 0.56
C ALA A 51 16.18 -13.07 1.94
N VAL A 52 15.38 -13.17 3.00
CA VAL A 52 15.85 -13.35 4.39
C VAL A 52 15.71 -14.79 4.91
N GLU A 53 14.96 -15.64 4.19
CA GLU A 53 14.60 -16.99 4.63
C GLU A 53 15.81 -17.85 5.04
N ASN A 54 16.91 -17.75 4.28
CA ASN A 54 18.14 -18.54 4.48
C ASN A 54 18.93 -18.17 5.75
N GLN A 55 18.60 -17.05 6.40
CA GLN A 55 19.24 -16.69 7.65
C GLN A 55 18.77 -17.63 8.77
N SER A 56 19.70 -18.40 9.34
CA SER A 56 19.39 -19.45 10.30
C SER A 56 19.14 -18.92 11.72
N SER A 57 19.84 -17.85 12.11
CA SER A 57 19.66 -17.21 13.42
C SER A 57 20.17 -15.77 13.43
N TYR A 58 19.68 -14.98 14.39
CA TYR A 58 20.17 -13.64 14.69
C TYR A 58 20.68 -13.61 16.13
N THR A 59 21.75 -12.86 16.38
CA THR A 59 22.32 -12.65 17.71
C THR A 59 21.39 -11.81 18.58
N ASP A 60 20.78 -10.78 18.01
CA ASP A 60 19.83 -9.92 18.70
C ASP A 60 18.80 -9.31 17.72
N LEU A 61 17.87 -8.52 18.26
CA LEU A 61 16.86 -7.83 17.46
C LEU A 61 17.43 -6.78 16.51
N LYS A 62 18.57 -6.15 16.86
CA LYS A 62 19.15 -5.12 16.01
C LYS A 62 19.75 -5.75 14.76
N GLU A 63 20.40 -6.90 14.90
CA GLU A 63 20.90 -7.68 13.77
C GLU A 63 19.76 -8.12 12.85
N MET A 64 18.67 -8.67 13.41
CA MET A 64 17.50 -9.06 12.63
C MET A 64 16.89 -7.88 11.87
N ILE A 65 16.70 -6.74 12.54
CA ILE A 65 16.15 -5.53 11.90
C ILE A 65 17.06 -5.08 10.76
N ALA A 66 18.37 -4.98 10.98
CA ALA A 66 19.32 -4.56 9.96
C ALA A 66 19.34 -5.51 8.76
N HIS A 67 19.28 -6.82 9.00
CA HIS A 67 19.26 -7.82 7.94
C HIS A 67 17.98 -7.75 7.10
N VAL A 68 16.81 -7.70 7.75
CA VAL A 68 15.52 -7.60 7.04
C VAL A 68 15.43 -6.28 6.27
N GLU A 69 15.80 -5.16 6.89
CA GLU A 69 15.76 -3.85 6.23
C GLU A 69 16.74 -3.77 5.05
N SER A 70 17.95 -4.31 5.18
CA SER A 70 18.92 -4.34 4.07
C SER A 70 18.40 -5.13 2.88
N ASN A 71 17.73 -6.26 3.10
CA ASN A 71 17.15 -7.08 2.02
C ASN A 71 15.89 -6.43 1.42
N ALA A 72 15.09 -5.76 2.25
CA ALA A 72 13.96 -4.96 1.78
C ALA A 72 14.46 -3.83 0.87
N LEU A 73 15.49 -3.08 1.27
CA LEU A 73 16.08 -2.00 0.47
C LEU A 73 16.79 -2.49 -0.81
N ALA A 74 17.16 -3.77 -0.89
CA ALA A 74 17.66 -4.40 -2.11
C ALA A 74 16.53 -4.88 -3.05
N THR A 75 15.27 -4.90 -2.58
CA THR A 75 14.11 -5.36 -3.35
C THR A 75 13.49 -4.20 -4.11
N ALA A 76 13.55 -4.22 -5.44
CA ALA A 76 13.10 -3.10 -6.28
C ALA A 76 11.64 -2.68 -6.03
N GLY A 77 10.74 -3.66 -5.82
CA GLY A 77 9.33 -3.38 -5.51
C GLY A 77 9.14 -2.68 -4.16
N PHE A 78 9.99 -2.96 -3.18
CA PHE A 78 9.97 -2.28 -1.88
C PHE A 78 10.47 -0.85 -2.00
N VAL A 79 11.57 -0.63 -2.73
CA VAL A 79 12.12 0.71 -2.98
C VAL A 79 11.09 1.61 -3.66
N ALA A 80 10.29 1.07 -4.59
CA ALA A 80 9.21 1.80 -5.26
C ALA A 80 8.05 2.20 -4.32
N MET A 81 7.94 1.58 -3.13
CA MET A 81 6.92 1.89 -2.11
C MET A 81 7.43 2.87 -1.04
N LEU A 82 8.72 3.24 -1.07
CA LEU A 82 9.27 4.15 -0.08
C LEU A 82 8.73 5.57 -0.26
N ASP A 83 8.38 6.19 0.86
CA ASP A 83 8.02 7.60 0.93
C ASP A 83 8.72 8.27 2.13
N ALA A 84 8.51 9.57 2.29
CA ALA A 84 9.12 10.35 3.37
C ALA A 84 8.66 9.93 4.79
N SER A 85 7.57 9.16 4.88
CA SER A 85 7.02 8.67 6.14
C SER A 85 7.68 7.38 6.61
N TYR A 86 8.38 6.63 5.74
CA TYR A 86 9.11 5.42 6.13
C TYR A 86 10.01 5.65 7.35
N LYS A 87 9.93 4.70 8.30
CA LYS A 87 10.79 4.63 9.49
C LYS A 87 11.33 3.22 9.66
N THR A 88 12.64 3.13 9.91
CA THR A 88 13.30 1.92 10.39
C THR A 88 12.67 1.47 11.71
N PRO A 89 12.21 0.22 11.83
CA PRO A 89 11.70 -0.33 13.09
C PRO A 89 12.75 -0.26 14.21
N LYS A 90 12.33 0.06 15.43
CA LYS A 90 13.22 0.02 16.59
C LYS A 90 13.06 -1.28 17.35
N ALA A 91 14.15 -1.79 17.92
CA ALA A 91 14.15 -3.06 18.67
C ALA A 91 13.10 -3.12 19.79
N PHE A 92 12.87 -2.01 20.51
CA PHE A 92 11.84 -1.98 21.56
C PHE A 92 10.42 -2.02 21.00
N GLU A 93 10.17 -1.45 19.82
CA GLU A 93 8.86 -1.46 19.15
C GLU A 93 8.56 -2.87 18.64
N VAL A 94 9.54 -3.51 17.98
CA VAL A 94 9.43 -4.92 17.56
C VAL A 94 9.16 -5.82 18.77
N LYS A 95 9.93 -5.68 19.86
CA LYS A 95 9.70 -6.45 21.08
C LYS A 95 8.29 -6.23 21.65
N ASN A 96 7.81 -4.99 21.64
CA ASN A 96 6.47 -4.64 22.09
C ASN A 96 5.39 -5.31 21.23
N VAL A 97 5.54 -5.31 19.91
CA VAL A 97 4.60 -5.96 18.98
C VAL A 97 4.55 -7.47 19.22
N MET A 98 5.69 -8.12 19.46
CA MET A 98 5.73 -9.60 19.58
C MET A 98 5.27 -10.14 20.92
N HIS A 99 5.30 -9.34 21.99
CA HIS A 99 5.00 -9.80 23.35
C HIS A 99 3.75 -9.19 23.99
N THR A 100 3.25 -8.08 23.47
CA THR A 100 2.04 -7.48 24.02
C THR A 100 0.83 -8.31 23.62
N ASP A 101 -0.09 -8.49 24.56
CA ASP A 101 -1.42 -9.05 24.27
C ASP A 101 -2.03 -8.36 23.03
N GLN A 102 -2.54 -9.16 22.09
CA GLN A 102 -2.95 -8.66 20.79
C GLN A 102 -4.09 -7.64 20.89
N ALA A 103 -5.09 -7.90 21.75
CA ALA A 103 -6.21 -6.98 21.96
C ALA A 103 -5.73 -5.66 22.58
N LYS A 104 -4.83 -5.75 23.57
CA LYS A 104 -4.19 -4.57 24.17
C LYS A 104 -3.40 -3.76 23.15
N LEU A 105 -2.62 -4.41 22.28
CA LEU A 105 -1.84 -3.73 21.25
C LEU A 105 -2.76 -3.04 20.24
N ILE A 106 -3.80 -3.73 19.75
CA ILE A 106 -4.80 -3.17 18.83
C ILE A 106 -5.49 -1.94 19.45
N GLY A 107 -5.84 -2.01 20.73
CA GLY A 107 -6.42 -0.89 21.48
C GLY A 107 -5.56 0.38 21.44
N GLY A 108 -4.24 0.22 21.43
CA GLY A 108 -3.26 1.31 21.39
C GLY A 108 -2.92 1.86 20.00
N LEU A 109 -3.39 1.25 18.90
CA LEU A 109 -3.07 1.71 17.55
C LEU A 109 -3.79 3.03 17.22
N ASN A 110 -3.21 3.84 16.35
CA ASN A 110 -3.76 5.09 15.86
C ASN A 110 -4.71 4.84 14.67
N TYR A 111 -5.78 4.11 14.94
CA TYR A 111 -6.89 3.86 14.02
C TYR A 111 -8.22 4.22 14.68
N SER A 112 -9.27 4.38 13.87
CA SER A 112 -10.64 4.56 14.37
C SER A 112 -11.06 3.39 15.26
N ALA A 113 -12.04 3.64 16.13
CA ALA A 113 -12.64 2.58 16.93
C ALA A 113 -13.20 1.45 16.05
N THR A 114 -13.82 1.81 14.92
CA THR A 114 -14.35 0.85 13.95
C THR A 114 -13.25 -0.03 13.35
N ALA A 115 -12.14 0.54 12.88
CA ALA A 115 -11.03 -0.26 12.35
C ALA A 115 -10.44 -1.21 13.42
N LYS A 116 -10.33 -0.76 14.67
CA LYS A 116 -9.90 -1.60 15.80
C LYS A 116 -10.86 -2.77 16.06
N THR A 117 -12.16 -2.58 15.90
CA THR A 117 -13.14 -3.68 15.98
C THR A 117 -12.86 -4.73 14.91
N TYR A 118 -12.70 -4.31 13.65
CA TYR A 118 -12.39 -5.24 12.55
C TYR A 118 -11.07 -6.00 12.78
N LEU A 119 -10.03 -5.31 13.27
CA LEU A 119 -8.75 -5.94 13.61
C LEU A 119 -8.90 -6.96 14.73
N ASN A 120 -9.67 -6.65 15.79
CA ASN A 120 -9.92 -7.60 16.87
C ASN A 120 -10.72 -8.81 16.38
N GLU A 121 -11.78 -8.59 15.59
CA GLU A 121 -12.58 -9.66 15.01
C GLU A 121 -11.72 -10.64 14.21
N LEU A 122 -10.82 -10.12 13.36
CA LEU A 122 -9.98 -10.94 12.49
C LEU A 122 -8.82 -11.60 13.23
N ILE A 123 -8.07 -10.85 14.04
CA ILE A 123 -6.77 -11.28 14.60
C ILE A 123 -6.96 -12.00 15.95
N VAL A 124 -7.79 -11.45 16.83
CA VAL A 124 -7.96 -11.92 18.20
C VAL A 124 -9.05 -12.97 18.29
N ASP A 125 -10.23 -12.63 17.78
CA ASP A 125 -11.40 -13.48 17.81
C ASP A 125 -11.37 -14.57 16.73
N LYS A 126 -10.50 -14.42 15.72
CA LYS A 126 -10.38 -15.31 14.55
C LYS A 126 -11.71 -15.53 13.82
N LYS A 127 -12.51 -14.46 13.67
CA LYS A 127 -13.81 -14.46 13.01
C LYS A 127 -13.76 -13.77 11.65
N ALA A 128 -14.55 -14.28 10.72
CA ALA A 128 -14.85 -13.55 9.49
C ALA A 128 -15.70 -12.31 9.81
N TRP A 129 -15.48 -11.22 9.08
CA TRP A 129 -16.28 -10.01 9.23
C TRP A 129 -17.70 -10.22 8.72
N ALA A 130 -18.68 -9.79 9.50
CA ALA A 130 -20.09 -9.84 9.12
C ALA A 130 -20.42 -8.80 8.02
N VAL A 131 -19.68 -7.70 7.97
CA VAL A 131 -19.83 -6.62 6.99
C VAL A 131 -18.48 -6.38 6.33
N SER A 132 -18.46 -6.20 5.00
CA SER A 132 -17.22 -5.84 4.31
C SER A 132 -16.74 -4.46 4.75
N PRO A 133 -15.43 -4.25 5.01
CA PRO A 133 -14.88 -2.94 5.34
C PRO A 133 -15.26 -1.85 4.32
N GLU A 134 -15.31 -2.20 3.03
CA GLU A 134 -15.66 -1.28 1.94
C GLU A 134 -17.08 -0.71 2.05
N ALA A 135 -17.98 -1.43 2.73
CA ALA A 135 -19.37 -1.03 2.92
C ALA A 135 -19.59 -0.21 4.20
N ASN A 136 -18.56 -0.01 5.02
CA ASN A 136 -18.68 0.69 6.30
C ASN A 136 -18.29 2.16 6.17
N PRO A 137 -19.25 3.11 6.29
CA PRO A 137 -18.99 4.54 6.10
C PRO A 137 -18.15 5.17 7.22
N LEU A 138 -17.91 4.44 8.32
CA LEU A 138 -17.09 4.92 9.45
C LEU A 138 -15.59 4.65 9.26
N LEU A 139 -15.21 3.93 8.19
CA LEU A 139 -13.82 3.65 7.85
C LEU A 139 -13.32 4.64 6.82
N SER A 140 -12.11 5.14 7.02
CA SER A 140 -11.39 5.88 5.99
C SER A 140 -10.90 4.95 4.88
N ALA A 141 -10.62 5.48 3.68
CA ALA A 141 -10.04 4.70 2.59
C ALA A 141 -8.70 4.04 2.99
N LYS A 142 -7.88 4.71 3.81
CA LYS A 142 -6.63 4.15 4.33
C LYS A 142 -6.88 2.92 5.23
N GLU A 143 -7.90 2.97 6.07
CA GLU A 143 -8.28 1.85 6.95
C GLU A 143 -8.94 0.71 6.19
N VAL A 144 -9.75 0.98 5.16
CA VAL A 144 -10.28 -0.07 4.27
C VAL A 144 -9.12 -0.82 3.61
N LYS A 145 -8.14 -0.09 3.05
CA LYS A 145 -6.94 -0.68 2.44
C LYS A 145 -6.11 -1.50 3.45
N LEU A 146 -5.92 -0.98 4.67
CA LEU A 146 -5.28 -1.75 5.76
C LEU A 146 -6.00 -3.08 5.99
N LEU A 147 -7.32 -3.03 6.15
CA LEU A 147 -8.11 -4.21 6.49
C LEU A 147 -8.05 -5.24 5.36
N GLN A 148 -8.19 -4.83 4.10
CA GLN A 148 -7.96 -5.72 2.96
C GLN A 148 -6.60 -6.41 3.05
N PHE A 149 -5.53 -5.67 3.31
CA PHE A 149 -4.19 -6.24 3.44
C PHE A 149 -4.08 -7.23 4.59
N VAL A 150 -4.53 -6.84 5.78
CA VAL A 150 -4.50 -7.71 6.97
C VAL A 150 -5.29 -8.99 6.70
N LYS A 151 -6.42 -8.92 6.01
CA LYS A 151 -7.20 -10.10 5.62
C LYS A 151 -6.42 -11.04 4.71
N ASP A 152 -5.72 -10.51 3.72
CA ASP A 152 -4.98 -11.32 2.74
C ASP A 152 -3.79 -12.08 3.34
N ILE A 153 -3.18 -11.56 4.43
CA ILE A 153 -2.08 -12.24 5.16
C ILE A 153 -2.52 -12.96 6.43
N ASN A 154 -3.81 -12.87 6.78
CA ASN A 154 -4.32 -13.53 7.96
C ASN A 154 -4.65 -14.99 7.65
N ASP A 155 -3.70 -15.85 7.95
CA ASP A 155 -3.91 -17.29 8.01
C ASP A 155 -4.12 -17.71 9.49
N PRO A 156 -5.36 -18.03 9.90
CA PRO A 156 -5.68 -18.36 11.30
C PRO A 156 -5.16 -19.73 11.74
N ASP A 157 -4.80 -20.60 10.79
CA ASP A 157 -4.37 -21.99 11.00
C ASP A 157 -2.84 -22.12 11.03
N ASP A 158 -2.13 -21.13 10.49
CA ASP A 158 -0.68 -21.05 10.58
C ASP A 158 -0.25 -20.32 11.86
N GLU A 159 0.23 -21.09 12.86
CA GLU A 159 0.81 -20.54 14.09
C GLU A 159 1.95 -19.53 13.80
N TRP A 160 2.64 -19.66 12.67
CA TRP A 160 3.72 -18.75 12.27
C TRP A 160 3.20 -17.43 11.72
N ASN A 161 1.98 -17.40 11.17
CA ASN A 161 1.30 -16.19 10.76
C ASN A 161 0.61 -15.45 11.91
N ARG A 162 0.54 -16.02 13.13
CA ARG A 162 -0.24 -15.45 14.24
C ARG A 162 0.03 -13.97 14.53
N LEU A 163 1.27 -13.51 14.38
CA LEU A 163 1.66 -12.12 14.67
C LEU A 163 1.86 -11.25 13.42
N ARG A 164 1.89 -11.86 12.23
CA ARG A 164 2.17 -11.15 10.98
C ARG A 164 1.11 -10.09 10.63
N PRO A 165 -0.21 -10.39 10.70
CA PRO A 165 -1.25 -9.39 10.47
C PRO A 165 -1.20 -8.24 11.47
N LEU A 166 -0.89 -8.54 12.74
CA LEU A 166 -0.78 -7.54 13.80
C LEU A 166 0.44 -6.64 13.61
N ALA A 167 1.59 -7.22 13.26
CA ALA A 167 2.81 -6.47 12.99
C ALA A 167 2.66 -5.58 11.75
N PHE A 168 2.02 -6.10 10.69
CA PHE A 168 1.65 -5.31 9.52
C PHE A 168 0.78 -4.11 9.92
N ALA A 169 -0.30 -4.35 10.66
CA ALA A 169 -1.20 -3.30 11.13
C ALA A 169 -0.47 -2.28 12.03
N TYR A 170 0.51 -2.71 12.82
CA TYR A 170 1.33 -1.80 13.60
C TYR A 170 2.18 -0.88 12.70
N GLY A 171 2.89 -1.43 11.72
CA GLY A 171 3.76 -0.65 10.82
C GLY A 171 3.00 0.25 9.85
N TYR A 172 1.79 -0.13 9.45
CA TYR A 172 0.95 0.61 8.49
C TYR A 172 0.46 1.98 9.00
N GLN A 173 0.50 2.20 10.31
CA GLN A 173 0.26 3.52 10.90
C GLN A 173 1.24 4.54 10.33
N THR A 174 2.46 4.09 10.05
CA THR A 174 3.54 4.87 9.47
C THR A 174 3.46 4.88 7.94
N SER A 175 3.67 3.73 7.29
CA SER A 175 3.68 3.61 5.82
C SER A 175 3.45 2.16 5.37
N ASP A 176 3.10 1.96 4.09
CA ASP A 176 2.99 0.63 3.49
C ASP A 176 4.34 -0.13 3.57
N ALA A 177 5.46 0.56 3.31
CA ALA A 177 6.79 -0.02 3.40
C ALA A 177 7.16 -0.43 4.84
N THR A 178 6.85 0.42 5.83
CA THR A 178 7.05 0.08 7.25
C THR A 178 6.19 -1.13 7.65
N ALA A 179 4.95 -1.24 7.15
CA ALA A 179 4.08 -2.39 7.38
C ALA A 179 4.71 -3.70 6.88
N ILE A 180 5.27 -3.69 5.66
CA ILE A 180 5.97 -4.85 5.09
C ILE A 180 7.14 -5.26 5.98
N VAL A 181 8.01 -4.33 6.38
CA VAL A 181 9.17 -4.66 7.22
C VAL A 181 8.73 -5.28 8.55
N TYR A 182 7.71 -4.71 9.22
CA TYR A 182 7.21 -5.28 10.47
C TYR A 182 6.61 -6.69 10.29
N ALA A 183 5.90 -6.93 9.18
CA ALA A 183 5.35 -8.25 8.87
C ALA A 183 6.46 -9.30 8.69
N VAL A 184 7.52 -8.98 7.93
CA VAL A 184 8.66 -9.87 7.75
C VAL A 184 9.41 -10.10 9.06
N LEU A 185 9.61 -9.06 9.87
CA LEU A 185 10.23 -9.18 11.20
C LEU A 185 9.45 -10.13 12.12
N ALA A 186 8.11 -10.18 12.00
CA ALA A 186 7.29 -11.11 12.76
C ALA A 186 7.58 -12.58 12.39
N GLY A 187 7.75 -12.87 11.09
CA GLY A 187 8.09 -14.21 10.60
C GLY A 187 9.50 -14.66 11.01
N GLU A 188 10.42 -13.71 11.08
CA GLU A 188 11.83 -13.97 11.43
C GLU A 188 12.09 -14.01 12.94
N TYR A 189 11.15 -13.55 13.78
CA TYR A 189 11.37 -13.30 15.20
C TYR A 189 11.93 -14.48 15.99
N LYS A 190 11.46 -15.70 15.71
CA LYS A 190 11.91 -16.92 16.39
C LYS A 190 13.36 -17.32 16.10
N LYS A 191 13.99 -16.70 15.10
CA LYS A 191 15.40 -16.93 14.77
C LYS A 191 16.33 -16.11 15.68
N VAL A 192 15.79 -15.21 16.50
CA VAL A 192 16.56 -14.41 17.48
C VAL A 192 16.89 -15.26 18.71
N LYS A 193 18.16 -15.24 19.12
CA LYS A 193 18.69 -16.00 20.27
C LYS A 193 18.41 -15.33 21.61
#